data_AF-A0A3R6M1U0-F1
#
_entry.id   AF-A0A3R6M1U0-F1
#
_cell.length_a   1.000
_cell.length_b   1.000
_cell.length_c   1.000
_cell.angle_alpha   90.00
_cell.angle_beta   90.00
_cell.angle_gamma   90.00
#
_symmetry.space_group_name_H-M   'P 1'
#
loop_
_entity.id
_entity.type
_entity.pdbx_description
1 polymer ?
#
loop_
_entity_poly.entity_id
_entity_poly.type
_entity_poly.pdbx_seq_one_letter_code
_entity_poly.pdbx_strand_id
1 'polypeptide(L)'
;MEAEILDEVMEYLGDEVTEMDKPVLLILINRAIRKVCLKRYPFGYTDEQKEAAVKRYQGMIFEAAVYYWAKQGADGESSHSENSISRAYESEDSIFFDITPMVKVL
;
A
#
# COMPACT_ATOMS: atom_id res chain seq x y z
N MET A 1 11.21 3.58 -7.45
CA MET A 1 10.17 2.67 -6.93
C MET A 1 9.36 3.30 -5.80
N GLU A 2 9.93 3.57 -4.62
CA GLU A 2 9.17 4.28 -3.56
C GLU A 2 8.71 5.67 -4.00
N ALA A 3 9.56 6.42 -4.71
CA ALA A 3 9.21 7.71 -5.31
C ALA A 3 8.16 7.59 -6.42
N GLU A 4 8.25 6.56 -7.28
CA GLU A 4 7.28 6.33 -8.36
C GLU A 4 5.89 6.01 -7.79
N ILE A 5 5.82 5.17 -6.76
CA ILE A 5 4.57 4.86 -6.06
C ILE A 5 4.02 6.11 -5.36
N LEU A 6 4.89 6.95 -4.79
CA LEU A 6 4.46 8.21 -4.18
C LEU A 6 3.81 9.12 -5.22
N ASP A 7 4.44 9.29 -6.37
CA ASP A 7 3.91 10.13 -7.45
C ASP A 7 2.56 9.57 -7.96
N GLU A 8 2.45 8.25 -8.15
CA GLU A 8 1.19 7.57 -8.53
C GLU A 8 0.08 7.78 -7.49
N VAL A 9 0.40 7.62 -6.20
CA VAL A 9 -0.57 7.82 -5.10
C VAL A 9 -1.02 9.28 -5.03
N MET A 10 -0.10 10.23 -5.20
CA MET A 10 -0.45 11.66 -5.20
C MET A 10 -1.30 12.04 -6.40
N GLU A 11 -0.97 11.52 -7.59
CA GLU A 11 -1.78 11.73 -8.80
C GLU A 11 -3.19 11.14 -8.64
N TYR A 12 -3.30 9.96 -8.03
CA TYR A 12 -4.59 9.30 -7.78
C TYR A 12 -5.45 10.07 -6.77
N LEU A 13 -4.88 10.51 -5.65
CA LEU A 13 -5.59 11.23 -4.59
C LEU A 13 -5.90 12.69 -4.98
N GLY A 14 -5.26 13.22 -6.02
CA GLY A 14 -5.61 14.50 -6.60
C GLY A 14 -5.59 15.64 -5.58
N ASP A 15 -6.70 16.35 -5.46
CA ASP A 15 -6.88 17.50 -4.57
C ASP A 15 -7.08 17.14 -3.09
N GLU A 16 -7.20 15.85 -2.74
CA GLU A 16 -7.24 15.40 -1.35
C GLU A 16 -5.87 15.52 -0.64
N VAL A 17 -4.78 15.57 -1.41
CA VAL A 17 -3.41 15.62 -0.89
C VAL A 17 -2.62 16.77 -1.48
N THR A 18 -1.65 17.24 -0.72
CA THR A 18 -0.72 18.28 -1.13
C THR A 18 0.73 17.82 -0.95
N GLU A 19 1.67 18.64 -1.40
CA GLU A 19 3.10 18.46 -1.14
C GLU A 19 3.43 18.32 0.37
N MET A 20 2.60 18.89 1.25
CA MET A 20 2.78 18.78 2.70
C MET A 20 2.46 17.38 3.24
N ASP A 21 1.67 16.60 2.51
CA ASP A 21 1.23 15.26 2.91
C ASP A 21 2.21 14.16 2.47
N LYS A 22 3.20 14.50 1.62
CA LYS A 22 4.27 13.59 1.17
C LYS A 22 4.91 12.77 2.30
N PRO A 23 5.27 13.34 3.47
CA PRO A 23 5.84 12.56 4.57
C PRO A 23 4.88 11.48 5.09
N VAL A 24 3.57 11.79 5.18
CA VAL A 24 2.55 10.84 5.63
C VAL A 24 2.35 9.76 4.58
N LEU A 25 2.20 10.13 3.31
CA LEU A 25 2.07 9.17 2.21
C LEU A 25 3.27 8.22 2.13
N LEU A 26 4.49 8.73 2.31
CA LEU A 26 5.70 7.90 2.39
C LEU A 26 5.66 6.92 3.56
N ILE A 27 5.12 7.30 4.72
CA ILE A 27 4.95 6.38 5.85
C ILE A 27 3.95 5.27 5.50
N LEU A 28 2.84 5.61 4.83
CA LEU A 28 1.81 4.65 4.40
C LEU A 28 2.35 3.66 3.36
N ILE A 29 3.08 4.16 2.37
CA ILE A 29 3.77 3.34 1.35
C ILE A 29 4.78 2.41 2.01
N ASN A 30 5.60 2.92 2.94
CA ASN A 30 6.56 2.09 3.68
C ASN A 30 5.88 1.02 4.53
N ARG A 31 4.71 1.32 5.13
CA ARG A 31 3.89 0.32 5.83
C ARG A 31 3.43 -0.78 4.88
N ALA A 32 2.92 -0.43 3.70
CA ALA A 32 2.50 -1.39 2.68
C ALA A 32 3.67 -2.25 2.18
N ILE A 33 4.84 -1.65 1.91
CA ILE A 33 6.06 -2.36 1.52
C ILE A 33 6.46 -3.40 2.55
N ARG A 34 6.47 -3.03 3.85
CA ARG A 34 6.80 -3.98 4.93
C ARG A 34 5.82 -5.16 4.95
N LYS A 35 4.52 -4.91 4.81
CA LYS A 35 3.50 -5.96 4.75
C LYS A 35 3.73 -6.92 3.58
N VAL A 36 4.01 -6.39 2.39
CA VAL A 36 4.36 -7.17 1.20
C VAL A 36 5.58 -8.04 1.46
N CYS A 37 6.65 -7.45 1.98
CA CYS A 37 7.90 -8.17 2.22
C CYS A 37 7.74 -9.26 3.27
N LEU A 38 7.01 -9.01 4.36
CA LEU A 38 6.75 -10.01 5.41
C LEU A 38 5.89 -11.17 4.90
N LYS A 39 4.87 -10.91 4.07
CA LYS A 39 4.07 -11.98 3.44
C LYS A 39 4.86 -12.76 2.41
N ARG A 40 5.66 -12.07 1.58
CA ARG A 40 6.47 -12.71 0.54
C ARG A 40 7.63 -13.50 1.13
N TYR A 41 8.28 -12.99 2.17
CA TYR A 41 9.49 -13.55 2.77
C TYR A 41 9.31 -13.68 4.30
N PRO A 42 8.51 -14.65 4.75
CA PRO A 42 8.15 -14.80 6.17
C PRO A 42 9.35 -15.10 7.09
N PHE A 43 10.49 -15.48 6.55
CA PHE A 43 11.71 -15.81 7.29
C PHE A 43 12.82 -14.76 7.13
N GLY A 44 12.48 -13.56 6.68
CA GLY A 44 13.42 -12.47 6.41
C GLY A 44 13.84 -12.40 4.94
N TYR A 45 14.39 -11.24 4.57
CA TYR A 45 14.74 -10.91 3.19
C TYR A 45 16.00 -10.02 3.12
N THR A 46 16.72 -10.09 2.00
CA THR A 46 17.79 -9.15 1.65
C THR A 46 17.23 -7.89 0.99
N ASP A 47 18.05 -6.87 0.79
CA ASP A 47 17.63 -5.64 0.10
C ASP A 47 17.25 -5.92 -1.37
N GLU A 48 17.94 -6.85 -2.05
CA GLU A 48 17.59 -7.26 -3.41
C GLU A 48 16.23 -7.98 -3.45
N GLN A 49 15.94 -8.78 -2.42
CA GLN A 49 14.64 -9.43 -2.28
C GLN A 49 13.54 -8.43 -1.97
N LYS A 50 13.81 -7.42 -1.13
CA LYS A 50 12.90 -6.28 -0.90
C LYS A 50 12.58 -5.62 -2.24
N GLU A 51 13.59 -5.21 -3.00
CA GLU A 51 13.40 -4.53 -4.29
C GLU A 51 12.61 -5.38 -5.28
N ALA A 52 12.91 -6.68 -5.39
CA ALA A 52 12.17 -7.60 -6.24
C ALA A 52 10.69 -7.74 -5.82
N ALA A 53 10.40 -7.77 -4.51
CA ALA A 53 9.03 -7.83 -4.01
C ALA A 53 8.27 -6.52 -4.24
N VAL A 54 8.89 -5.37 -3.97
CA VAL A 54 8.27 -4.07 -4.23
C VAL A 54 7.93 -3.93 -5.71
N LYS A 55 8.84 -4.34 -6.61
CA LYS A 55 8.59 -4.32 -8.06
C LYS A 55 7.43 -5.23 -8.46
N ARG A 56 7.40 -6.45 -7.92
CA ARG A 56 6.37 -7.44 -8.28
C ARG A 56 4.99 -7.06 -7.79
N TYR A 57 4.90 -6.44 -6.62
CA TYR A 57 3.65 -6.14 -5.93
C TYR A 57 3.36 -4.64 -5.84
N GLN A 58 3.90 -3.84 -6.75
CA GLN A 58 3.72 -2.38 -6.78
C GLN A 58 2.23 -1.98 -6.74
N GLY A 59 1.37 -2.65 -7.53
CA GLY A 59 -0.06 -2.40 -7.52
C GLY A 59 -0.73 -2.62 -6.16
N MET A 60 -0.34 -3.67 -5.43
CA MET A 60 -0.87 -3.91 -4.07
C MET A 60 -0.37 -2.87 -3.07
N ILE A 61 0.85 -2.37 -3.25
CA ILE A 61 1.41 -1.32 -2.40
C ILE A 61 0.66 -0.02 -2.61
N PHE A 62 0.39 0.33 -3.87
CA PHE A 62 -0.45 1.47 -4.25
C PHE A 62 -1.84 1.36 -3.63
N GLU A 63 -2.53 0.22 -3.82
CA GLU A 63 -3.88 0.00 -3.28
C GLU A 63 -3.91 0.10 -1.75
N ALA A 64 -2.91 -0.47 -1.07
CA ALA A 64 -2.79 -0.39 0.37
C ALA A 64 -2.53 1.05 0.85
N ALA A 65 -1.69 1.83 0.16
CA ALA A 65 -1.41 3.21 0.52
C ALA A 65 -2.66 4.09 0.43
N VAL A 66 -3.43 3.97 -0.66
CA VAL A 66 -4.72 4.64 -0.83
C VAL A 66 -5.72 4.22 0.25
N TYR A 67 -5.82 2.91 0.53
CA TYR A 67 -6.68 2.40 1.60
C TYR A 67 -6.32 2.98 2.97
N TYR A 68 -5.02 3.07 3.30
CA TYR A 68 -4.59 3.66 4.57
C TYR A 68 -4.90 5.15 4.67
N TRP A 69 -4.75 5.90 3.58
CA TRP A 69 -5.10 7.32 3.53
C TRP A 69 -6.60 7.52 3.81
N ALA A 70 -7.45 6.81 3.07
CA ALA A 70 -8.90 6.88 3.25
C ALA A 70 -9.35 6.51 4.68
N LYS A 71 -8.66 5.55 5.33
CA LYS A 71 -8.94 5.18 6.72
C LYS A 71 -8.52 6.23 7.74
N GLN A 72 -7.49 7.04 7.47
CA GLN A 72 -7.08 8.12 8.38
C GLN A 72 -8.14 9.23 8.47
N GLY A 73 -8.87 9.51 7.38
CA GLY A 73 -10.00 10.45 7.39
C GLY A 73 -11.27 9.92 8.06
N ALA A 74 -11.47 8.59 8.08
CA ALA A 74 -12.67 7.95 8.61
C ALA A 74 -12.74 7.88 10.15
N ASP A 75 -11.67 8.20 10.88
CA ASP A 75 -11.69 8.27 12.35
C ASP A 75 -12.51 9.47 12.90
N GLY A 76 -12.98 10.38 12.02
CA GLY A 76 -13.80 11.55 12.37
C GLY A 76 -15.15 11.67 11.66
N GLU A 77 -15.45 10.85 10.66
CA GLU A 77 -16.62 11.03 9.79
C GLU A 77 -17.30 9.69 9.46
N SER A 78 -18.60 9.59 9.79
CA SER A 78 -19.37 8.34 9.76
C SER A 78 -20.08 8.05 8.42
N SER A 79 -19.78 8.80 7.36
CA SER A 79 -20.15 8.41 6.00
C SER A 79 -19.48 9.31 4.96
N HIS A 80 -18.79 8.71 3.98
CA HIS A 80 -18.49 9.34 2.71
C HIS A 80 -18.99 8.41 1.59
N SER A 81 -19.91 8.90 0.77
CA SER A 81 -20.43 8.20 -0.41
C SER A 81 -19.86 8.90 -1.63
N GLU A 82 -18.72 8.41 -2.12
CA GLU A 82 -18.19 8.83 -3.41
C GLU A 82 -18.51 7.80 -4.48
N ASN A 83 -19.07 8.32 -5.56
CA ASN A 83 -19.73 7.57 -6.61
C ASN A 83 -18.66 7.01 -7.58
N SER A 84 -18.64 5.69 -7.77
CA SER A 84 -17.93 4.97 -8.84
C SER A 84 -16.42 4.71 -8.64
N ILE A 85 -16.07 3.85 -7.67
CA ILE A 85 -15.23 2.65 -7.85
C ILE A 85 -15.47 1.81 -6.58
N SER A 86 -16.46 0.92 -6.65
CA SER A 86 -16.78 -0.01 -5.57
C SER A 86 -15.67 -1.07 -5.46
N ARG A 87 -14.52 -0.73 -4.87
CA ARG A 87 -13.56 -1.73 -4.41
C ARG A 87 -13.96 -2.08 -2.99
N ALA A 88 -14.74 -3.15 -2.86
CA ALA A 88 -15.07 -3.77 -1.59
C ALA A 88 -13.80 -4.36 -0.97
N TYR A 89 -12.92 -3.54 -0.40
CA TYR A 89 -11.92 -3.99 0.55
C TYR A 89 -12.63 -4.22 1.87
N GLU A 90 -13.28 -5.38 2.01
CA GLU A 90 -13.97 -5.77 3.24
C GLU A 90 -12.99 -5.84 4.44
N SER A 91 -11.68 -6.00 4.17
CA SER A 91 -10.59 -5.96 5.16
C SER A 91 -9.24 -5.57 4.53
N GLU A 92 -8.29 -5.05 5.33
CA GLU A 92 -6.90 -4.81 4.90
C GLU A 92 -6.26 -6.07 4.28
N ASP A 93 -6.61 -7.25 4.80
CA ASP A 93 -6.01 -8.52 4.36
C ASP A 93 -6.39 -8.92 2.93
N SER A 94 -7.54 -8.48 2.42
CA SER A 94 -7.95 -8.79 1.04
C SER A 94 -7.03 -8.15 0.01
N ILE A 95 -6.42 -7.00 0.33
CA ILE A 95 -5.45 -6.31 -0.54
C ILE A 95 -4.20 -7.18 -0.75
N PHE A 96 -3.84 -7.98 0.24
CA PHE A 96 -2.61 -8.77 0.26
C PHE A 96 -2.85 -10.27 0.04
N PHE A 97 -4.02 -10.66 -0.49
CA PHE A 97 -4.40 -12.06 -0.65
C PHE A 97 -3.54 -12.79 -1.68
N ASP A 98 -3.23 -12.15 -2.80
CA ASP A 98 -2.51 -12.75 -3.93
C ASP A 98 -0.98 -12.80 -3.74
N ILE A 99 -0.47 -12.39 -2.57
CA ILE A 99 0.95 -12.49 -2.27
C ILE A 99 1.32 -13.94 -2.00
N THR A 100 2.01 -14.56 -2.95
CA THR A 100 2.55 -15.91 -2.77
C THR A 100 3.79 -15.85 -1.86
N PRO A 101 3.86 -16.59 -0.75
CA PRO A 101 5.08 -16.68 0.06
C PRO A 101 6.19 -17.45 -0.66
N MET A 102 7.45 -17.07 -0.41
CA MET A 102 8.66 -17.80 -0.79
C MET A 102 9.27 -18.43 0.45
N VAL A 103 9.32 -19.76 0.46
CA VAL A 103 9.97 -20.52 1.53
C VAL A 103 11.39 -20.85 1.05
N LYS A 104 12.39 -20.49 1.85
CA LYS A 104 13.74 -21.00 1.65
C LYS A 104 13.79 -22.39 2.26
N VAL A 105 14.02 -23.42 1.45
CA VAL A 105 14.41 -24.74 1.97
C VAL A 105 15.86 -24.60 2.43
N LEU A 106 16.09 -24.82 3.72
CA LEU A 106 17.42 -24.83 4.32
C LEU A 106 18.16 -26.14 4.01
#